data_AF-C5CI18-F1
#
_entry.id   AF-C5CI18-F1
#
_cell.length_a   1.000
_cell.length_b   1.000
_cell.length_c   1.000
_cell.angle_alpha   90.00
_cell.angle_beta   90.00
_cell.angle_gamma   90.00
#
_symmetry.space_group_name_H-M   'P 1'
#
loop_
_entity.id
_entity.type
_entity.pdbx_description
1 polymer ?
#
loop_
_entity_poly.entity_id
_entity_poly.type
_entity_poly.pdbx_seq_one_letter_code
_entity_poly.pdbx_strand_id
1 'polypeptide(L)'
;MPLPFLAFLRKDLLLILREPKLAFAFLYPTFFIPAIVLTNPSLLRGGGILQLLSLLIFLICNYTTISSTAISAFERQVGDYNAALPRKGIKPVLAKALIITFIYSLIVFGIYQYLTIKIPSISNFLRLFTPFMIPTIFVLSLVGGTLEKHHGTGESKNVFKALTITGAIVSFLFSSVIPLFTSLPLTLYVTDGLGTFLKFLRIPETPQMKIFFGVLIPVTLWVTSAWWSLKILCYNED
;
A
#
# COMPACT_ATOMS: atom_id res chain seq x y z
N MET A 1 16.46 27.25 -9.11
CA MET A 1 16.88 25.84 -9.02
C MET A 1 15.73 25.04 -8.41
N PRO A 2 15.27 23.92 -8.98
CA PRO A 2 14.23 23.13 -8.33
C PRO A 2 14.74 22.66 -6.96
N LEU A 3 13.91 22.79 -5.93
CA LEU A 3 14.21 22.27 -4.60
C LEU A 3 14.62 20.79 -4.73
N PRO A 4 15.65 20.32 -4.02
CA PRO A 4 16.19 18.96 -4.19
C PRO A 4 15.12 17.87 -4.07
N PHE A 5 14.07 18.11 -3.27
CA PHE A 5 12.91 17.23 -3.15
C PHE A 5 12.04 17.13 -4.41
N LEU A 6 11.75 18.26 -5.09
CA LEU A 6 11.00 18.29 -6.34
C LEU A 6 11.76 17.59 -7.48
N ALA A 7 13.08 17.64 -7.45
CA ALA A 7 13.92 16.93 -8.41
C ALA A 7 13.76 15.40 -8.27
N PHE A 8 13.74 14.87 -7.05
CA PHE A 8 13.49 13.43 -6.79
C PHE A 8 12.09 13.01 -7.24
N LEU A 9 11.05 13.80 -6.92
CA LEU A 9 9.69 13.52 -7.39
C LEU A 9 9.59 13.49 -8.92
N ARG A 10 10.16 14.48 -9.60
CA ARG A 10 10.14 14.53 -11.07
C ARG A 10 10.88 13.35 -11.68
N LYS A 11 12.02 12.96 -11.11
CA LYS A 11 12.81 11.81 -11.55
C LYS A 11 11.99 10.53 -11.48
N ASP A 12 11.40 10.23 -10.33
CA ASP A 12 10.61 9.01 -10.13
C ASP A 12 9.37 8.98 -11.03
N LEU A 13 8.69 10.12 -11.22
CA LEU A 13 7.54 10.20 -12.13
C LEU A 13 7.95 9.87 -13.58
N LEU A 14 9.05 10.47 -14.04
CA LEU A 14 9.55 10.23 -15.39
C LEU A 14 10.01 8.78 -15.57
N LEU A 15 10.60 8.17 -14.54
CA LEU A 15 10.99 6.76 -14.57
C LEU A 15 9.76 5.86 -14.75
N ILE A 16 8.70 6.08 -13.97
CA ILE A 16 7.44 5.32 -14.08
C ILE A 16 6.84 5.44 -15.49
N LEU A 17 6.83 6.65 -16.06
CA LEU A 17 6.25 6.89 -17.39
C LEU A 17 7.10 6.33 -18.53
N ARG A 18 8.43 6.27 -18.36
CA ARG A 18 9.36 5.75 -19.39
C ARG A 18 9.44 4.24 -19.41
N GLU A 19 9.32 3.61 -18.24
CA GLU A 19 9.46 2.16 -18.12
C GLU A 19 8.07 1.49 -18.13
N PRO A 20 7.64 0.89 -19.26
CA PRO A 20 6.29 0.34 -19.41
C PRO A 20 5.98 -0.77 -18.40
N LYS A 21 7.02 -1.48 -17.92
CA LYS A 21 6.88 -2.52 -16.89
C LYS A 21 6.54 -1.91 -15.52
N LEU A 22 7.16 -0.78 -15.18
CA LEU A 22 6.82 -0.04 -13.97
C LEU A 22 5.42 0.55 -14.11
N ALA A 23 5.12 1.23 -15.23
CA ALA A 23 3.77 1.75 -15.51
C ALA A 23 2.68 0.67 -15.36
N PHE A 24 2.92 -0.53 -15.87
CA PHE A 24 2.00 -1.66 -15.72
C PHE A 24 1.79 -2.05 -14.25
N ALA A 25 2.86 -2.13 -13.44
CA ALA A 25 2.74 -2.44 -12.01
C ALA A 25 1.88 -1.40 -11.26
N PHE A 26 2.03 -0.11 -11.59
CA PHE A 26 1.20 0.93 -11.00
C PHE A 26 -0.27 0.84 -11.44
N LEU A 27 -0.53 0.61 -12.72
CA LEU A 27 -1.87 0.69 -13.28
C LEU A 27 -2.68 -0.62 -13.17
N TYR A 28 -2.03 -1.74 -12.86
CA TYR A 28 -2.70 -3.05 -12.82
C TYR A 28 -3.98 -3.07 -11.97
N PRO A 29 -4.00 -2.51 -10.73
CA PRO A 29 -5.21 -2.53 -9.92
C PRO A 29 -6.38 -1.75 -10.53
N THR A 30 -6.10 -0.67 -11.27
CA THR A 30 -7.11 0.16 -11.94
C THR A 30 -7.89 -0.62 -12.99
N PHE A 31 -7.23 -1.52 -13.72
CA PHE A 31 -7.87 -2.31 -14.78
C PHE A 31 -8.47 -3.61 -14.26
N PHE A 32 -7.82 -4.24 -13.28
CA PHE A 32 -8.23 -5.55 -12.78
C PHE A 32 -9.59 -5.51 -12.07
N ILE A 33 -9.86 -4.47 -11.26
CA ILE A 33 -11.11 -4.38 -10.50
C ILE A 33 -12.34 -4.23 -11.40
N PRO A 34 -12.38 -3.32 -12.39
CA PRO A 34 -13.48 -3.28 -13.35
C PRO A 34 -13.62 -4.58 -14.14
N ALA A 35 -12.51 -5.19 -14.56
CA ALA A 35 -12.54 -6.44 -15.32
C ALA A 35 -13.14 -7.60 -14.51
N ILE A 36 -12.76 -7.77 -13.24
CA ILE A 36 -13.30 -8.86 -12.42
C ILE A 36 -14.78 -8.64 -12.10
N VAL A 37 -15.21 -7.40 -11.90
CA VAL A 37 -16.62 -7.06 -11.71
C VAL A 37 -17.44 -7.36 -12.98
N LEU A 38 -16.91 -7.08 -14.16
CA LEU A 38 -17.56 -7.39 -15.44
C LEU A 38 -17.71 -8.90 -15.65
N THR A 39 -16.66 -9.67 -15.33
CA THR A 39 -16.68 -11.14 -15.50
C THR A 39 -17.51 -11.85 -14.43
N ASN A 40 -17.61 -11.28 -13.22
CA ASN A 40 -18.33 -11.88 -12.09
C ASN A 40 -19.27 -10.87 -11.41
N PRO A 41 -20.44 -10.57 -12.01
CA PRO A 41 -21.38 -9.59 -11.47
C PRO A 41 -21.95 -9.92 -10.08
N SER A 42 -21.86 -11.19 -9.65
CA SER A 42 -22.24 -11.64 -8.30
C SER A 42 -21.43 -10.94 -7.20
N LEU A 43 -20.22 -10.45 -7.51
CA LEU A 43 -19.37 -9.67 -6.60
C LEU A 43 -20.01 -8.34 -6.17
N LEU A 44 -21.01 -7.85 -6.90
CA LEU A 44 -21.72 -6.61 -6.56
C LEU A 44 -22.90 -6.83 -5.60
N ARG A 45 -23.15 -8.06 -5.15
CA ARG A 45 -24.35 -8.40 -4.35
C ARG A 45 -24.00 -9.29 -3.14
N GLY A 46 -24.75 -9.12 -2.06
CA GLY A 46 -24.67 -9.96 -0.86
C GLY A 46 -23.24 -10.13 -0.33
N GLY A 47 -22.86 -11.38 -0.02
CA GLY A 47 -21.51 -11.71 0.45
C GLY A 47 -20.39 -11.47 -0.59
N GLY A 48 -20.72 -11.37 -1.87
CA GLY A 48 -19.76 -11.05 -2.94
C GLY A 48 -19.11 -9.67 -2.76
N ILE A 49 -19.82 -8.72 -2.13
CA ILE A 49 -19.30 -7.38 -1.84
C ILE A 49 -18.10 -7.45 -0.91
N LEU A 50 -18.15 -8.31 0.11
CA LEU A 50 -17.03 -8.52 1.05
C LEU A 50 -15.83 -9.13 0.35
N GLN A 51 -16.05 -10.07 -0.58
CA GLN A 51 -14.97 -10.66 -1.39
C GLN A 51 -14.33 -9.60 -2.29
N LEU A 52 -15.13 -8.77 -2.95
CA LEU A 52 -14.65 -7.68 -3.80
C LEU A 52 -13.83 -6.66 -3.02
N LEU A 53 -14.30 -6.25 -1.84
CA LEU A 53 -13.57 -5.32 -0.97
C LEU A 53 -12.24 -5.94 -0.48
N SER A 54 -12.26 -7.20 -0.05
CA SER A 54 -11.06 -7.91 0.40
C SER A 54 -10.03 -8.00 -0.72
N LEU A 55 -10.46 -8.36 -1.92
CA LEU A 55 -9.62 -8.44 -3.11
C LEU A 55 -9.04 -7.07 -3.49
N LEU A 56 -9.86 -6.02 -3.46
CA LEU A 56 -9.42 -4.66 -3.75
C LEU A 56 -8.34 -4.19 -2.78
N ILE A 57 -8.58 -4.36 -1.48
CA ILE A 57 -7.64 -3.98 -0.43
C ILE A 57 -6.33 -4.72 -0.62
N PHE A 58 -6.41 -6.04 -0.79
CA PHE A 58 -5.24 -6.88 -1.05
C PHE A 58 -4.47 -6.42 -2.28
N LEU A 59 -5.17 -6.17 -3.40
CA LEU A 59 -4.54 -5.80 -4.66
C LEU A 59 -3.83 -4.44 -4.57
N ILE A 60 -4.48 -3.44 -3.98
CA ILE A 60 -3.90 -2.11 -3.77
C ILE A 60 -2.67 -2.20 -2.87
N CYS A 61 -2.79 -2.87 -1.73
CA CYS A 61 -1.70 -3.01 -0.77
C CYS A 61 -0.51 -3.79 -1.38
N ASN A 62 -0.79 -4.91 -2.02
CA ASN A 62 0.25 -5.75 -2.61
C ASN A 62 0.97 -5.05 -3.76
N TYR A 63 0.22 -4.40 -4.66
CA TYR A 63 0.83 -3.67 -5.76
C TYR A 63 1.56 -2.39 -5.29
N THR A 64 1.14 -1.76 -4.19
CA THR A 64 1.93 -0.68 -3.57
C THR A 64 3.32 -1.19 -3.19
N THR A 65 3.40 -2.33 -2.50
CA THR A 65 4.66 -2.95 -2.09
C THR A 65 5.50 -3.40 -3.30
N ILE A 66 4.88 -4.05 -4.30
CA ILE A 66 5.55 -4.49 -5.53
C ILE A 66 6.12 -3.30 -6.30
N SER A 67 5.32 -2.26 -6.53
CA SER A 67 5.74 -1.07 -7.27
C SER A 67 6.88 -0.33 -6.58
N SER A 68 6.84 -0.23 -5.25
CA SER A 68 7.94 0.33 -4.46
C SER A 68 9.24 -0.48 -4.59
N THR A 69 9.14 -1.79 -4.47
CA THR A 69 10.27 -2.70 -4.66
C THR A 69 10.84 -2.57 -6.07
N ALA A 70 9.97 -2.51 -7.08
CA ALA A 70 10.35 -2.44 -8.47
C ALA A 70 11.11 -1.16 -8.80
N ILE A 71 10.61 0.00 -8.37
CA ILE A 71 11.30 1.27 -8.55
C ILE A 71 12.69 1.21 -7.92
N SER A 72 12.79 0.70 -6.69
CA SER A 72 14.06 0.59 -5.96
C SER A 72 15.06 -0.33 -6.69
N ALA A 73 14.59 -1.47 -7.21
CA ALA A 73 15.41 -2.41 -7.97
C ALA A 73 15.88 -1.82 -9.32
N PHE A 74 15.02 -1.05 -10.01
CA PHE A 74 15.37 -0.38 -11.27
C PHE A 74 16.49 0.65 -11.05
N GLU A 75 16.36 1.51 -10.04
CA GLU A 75 17.37 2.52 -9.77
C GLU A 75 18.71 1.91 -9.34
N ARG A 76 18.67 0.79 -8.60
CA ARG A 76 19.84 0.02 -8.22
C ARG A 76 20.60 -0.49 -9.46
N GLN A 77 19.88 -0.96 -10.47
CA GLN A 77 20.48 -1.45 -11.72
C GLN A 77 21.10 -0.33 -12.56
N VAL A 78 20.49 0.86 -12.59
CA VAL A 78 20.97 2.01 -13.38
C VAL A 78 22.26 2.62 -12.78
N GLY A 79 22.78 2.07 -11.68
CA GLY A 79 24.00 2.54 -11.04
C GLY A 79 23.79 3.78 -10.16
N ASP A 80 22.54 4.22 -10.00
CA ASP A 80 22.16 5.33 -9.12
C ASP A 80 21.92 4.82 -7.69
N TYR A 81 22.86 4.02 -7.16
CA TYR A 81 22.75 3.39 -5.83
C TYR A 81 22.53 4.41 -4.72
N ASN A 82 23.15 5.60 -4.84
CA ASN A 82 23.00 6.70 -3.88
C ASN A 82 21.61 7.37 -3.92
N ALA A 83 20.78 7.11 -4.95
CA ALA A 83 19.40 7.55 -5.00
C ALA A 83 18.37 6.40 -4.95
N ALA A 84 18.77 5.17 -5.30
CA ALA A 84 17.96 3.93 -5.26
C ALA A 84 17.67 3.49 -3.83
N LEU A 85 18.73 3.42 -3.03
CA LEU A 85 18.74 3.17 -1.60
C LEU A 85 19.67 4.22 -1.02
N PRO A 86 19.20 5.47 -0.85
CA PRO A 86 20.06 6.58 -0.51
C PRO A 86 20.71 6.31 0.85
N ARG A 87 21.96 5.83 0.83
CA ARG A 87 22.79 5.54 2.00
C ARG A 87 22.93 6.73 2.96
N LYS A 88 22.48 7.95 2.57
CA LYS A 88 22.64 9.18 3.34
C LYS A 88 21.50 10.20 3.18
N GLY A 89 20.22 9.82 3.08
CA GLY A 89 19.18 10.85 3.03
C GLY A 89 17.71 10.42 3.18
N ILE A 90 17.02 10.99 4.17
CA ILE A 90 15.57 10.86 4.38
C ILE A 90 14.76 11.44 3.20
N LYS A 91 15.22 12.54 2.61
CA LYS A 91 14.50 13.26 1.54
C LYS A 91 14.18 12.39 0.31
N PRO A 92 15.14 11.68 -0.31
CA PRO A 92 14.86 10.80 -1.44
C PRO A 92 13.95 9.62 -1.09
N VAL A 93 14.10 9.01 0.09
CA VAL A 93 13.19 7.94 0.56
C VAL A 93 11.76 8.45 0.67
N LEU A 94 11.56 9.60 1.33
CA LEU A 94 10.24 10.20 1.47
C LEU A 94 9.65 10.65 0.13
N ALA A 95 10.46 11.21 -0.77
CA ALA A 95 9.98 11.62 -2.10
C ALA A 95 9.41 10.42 -2.87
N LYS A 96 10.15 9.31 -2.88
CA LYS A 96 9.70 8.05 -3.50
C LYS A 96 8.47 7.49 -2.82
N ALA A 97 8.46 7.44 -1.49
CA ALA A 97 7.32 6.94 -0.75
C ALA A 97 6.05 7.76 -1.05
N LEU A 98 6.18 9.09 -1.11
CA LEU A 98 5.08 10.02 -1.37
C LEU A 98 4.57 9.96 -2.80
N ILE A 99 5.43 9.77 -3.82
CA ILE A 99 4.94 9.66 -5.19
C ILE A 99 4.12 8.38 -5.40
N ILE A 100 4.59 7.27 -4.82
CA ILE A 100 3.86 6.00 -4.84
C ILE A 100 2.55 6.16 -4.08
N THR A 101 2.59 6.77 -2.90
CA THR A 101 1.39 7.03 -2.09
C THR A 101 0.38 7.87 -2.86
N PHE A 102 0.83 8.93 -3.52
CA PHE A 102 -0.02 9.80 -4.32
C PHE A 102 -0.68 9.04 -5.47
N ILE A 103 0.09 8.29 -6.26
CA ILE A 103 -0.46 7.51 -7.38
C ILE A 103 -1.48 6.47 -6.90
N TYR A 104 -1.13 5.66 -5.88
CA TYR A 104 -2.07 4.67 -5.35
C TYR A 104 -3.28 5.30 -4.66
N SER A 105 -3.15 6.48 -4.04
CA SER A 105 -4.30 7.21 -3.51
C SER A 105 -5.25 7.67 -4.62
N LEU A 106 -4.72 8.12 -5.77
CA LEU A 106 -5.55 8.42 -6.94
C LEU A 106 -6.25 7.18 -7.50
N ILE A 107 -5.56 6.04 -7.54
CA ILE A 107 -6.14 4.77 -7.98
C ILE A 107 -7.27 4.33 -7.03
N VAL A 108 -7.03 4.34 -5.72
CA VAL A 108 -8.06 4.01 -4.73
C VAL A 108 -9.25 4.94 -4.85
N PHE A 109 -9.02 6.25 -5.03
CA PHE A 109 -10.09 7.21 -5.25
C PHE A 109 -10.90 6.91 -6.51
N GLY A 110 -10.25 6.60 -7.63
CA GLY A 110 -10.93 6.25 -8.88
C GLY A 110 -11.79 4.98 -8.73
N ILE A 111 -11.25 3.94 -8.09
CA ILE A 111 -11.98 2.69 -7.83
C ILE A 111 -13.13 2.95 -6.84
N TYR A 112 -12.94 3.79 -5.84
CA TYR A 112 -14.01 4.23 -4.93
C TYR A 112 -15.19 4.86 -5.68
N GLN A 113 -14.91 5.79 -6.61
CA GLN A 113 -15.97 6.43 -7.40
C GLN A 113 -16.73 5.39 -8.21
N TYR A 114 -16.01 4.47 -8.87
CA TYR A 114 -16.61 3.37 -9.60
C TYR A 114 -17.50 2.49 -8.73
N LEU A 115 -17.03 2.06 -7.55
CA LEU A 115 -17.78 1.19 -6.65
C LEU A 115 -18.97 1.90 -6.01
N THR A 116 -18.88 3.20 -5.72
CA THR A 116 -20.00 3.98 -5.19
C THR A 116 -21.16 4.04 -6.17
N ILE A 117 -20.86 4.13 -7.47
CA ILE A 117 -21.88 4.10 -8.53
C ILE A 117 -22.52 2.69 -8.62
N LYS A 118 -21.73 1.62 -8.46
CA LYS A 118 -22.20 0.24 -8.61
C LYS A 118 -22.86 -0.34 -7.36
N ILE A 119 -22.44 0.10 -6.17
CA ILE A 119 -22.87 -0.42 -4.87
C ILE A 119 -23.11 0.76 -3.90
N PRO A 120 -24.20 1.53 -4.07
CA PRO A 120 -24.45 2.72 -3.25
C PRO A 120 -24.56 2.44 -1.74
N SER A 121 -24.94 1.21 -1.36
CA SER A 121 -25.12 0.79 0.04
C SER A 121 -23.84 0.82 0.88
N ILE A 122 -22.66 0.73 0.26
CA ILE A 122 -21.37 0.77 0.96
C ILE A 122 -20.64 2.13 0.83
N SER A 123 -21.29 3.12 0.23
CA SER A 123 -20.71 4.43 -0.05
C SER A 123 -20.13 5.12 1.19
N ASN A 124 -20.85 5.08 2.33
CA ASN A 124 -20.38 5.69 3.57
C ASN A 124 -19.12 4.99 4.12
N PHE A 125 -19.10 3.65 4.09
CA PHE A 125 -17.91 2.88 4.48
C PHE A 125 -16.73 3.23 3.57
N LEU A 126 -16.93 3.22 2.25
CA LEU A 126 -15.86 3.52 1.30
C LEU A 126 -15.34 4.96 1.44
N ARG A 127 -16.22 5.92 1.73
CA ARG A 127 -15.86 7.33 1.94
C ARG A 127 -14.91 7.50 3.13
N LEU A 128 -15.09 6.72 4.20
CA LEU A 128 -14.21 6.73 5.38
C LEU A 128 -12.99 5.82 5.22
N PHE A 129 -13.14 4.69 4.55
CA PHE A 129 -12.06 3.74 4.30
C PHE A 129 -10.97 4.32 3.38
N THR A 130 -11.37 5.04 2.32
CA THR A 130 -10.44 5.65 1.35
C THR A 130 -9.37 6.54 1.99
N PRO A 131 -9.70 7.55 2.82
CA PRO A 131 -8.67 8.37 3.48
C PRO A 131 -7.84 7.56 4.50
N PHE A 132 -8.44 6.60 5.21
CA PHE A 132 -7.70 5.74 6.13
C PHE A 132 -6.77 4.73 5.43
N MET A 133 -6.90 4.52 4.13
CA MET A 133 -5.94 3.75 3.34
C MET A 133 -4.65 4.53 3.03
N ILE A 134 -4.67 5.87 3.04
CA ILE A 134 -3.51 6.68 2.69
C ILE A 134 -2.29 6.37 3.59
N PRO A 135 -2.41 6.33 4.94
CA PRO A 135 -1.28 5.98 5.79
C PRO A 135 -0.80 4.53 5.57
N THR A 136 -1.72 3.60 5.28
CA THR A 136 -1.37 2.21 4.95
C THR A 136 -0.55 2.11 3.67
N ILE A 137 -0.97 2.81 2.61
CA ILE A 137 -0.24 2.87 1.34
C ILE A 137 1.14 3.48 1.56
N PHE A 138 1.24 4.56 2.36
CA PHE A 138 2.51 5.17 2.69
C PHE A 138 3.46 4.21 3.41
N VAL A 139 2.97 3.49 4.42
CA VAL A 139 3.75 2.49 5.15
C VAL A 139 4.20 1.36 4.23
N LEU A 140 3.30 0.81 3.41
CA LEU A 140 3.64 -0.27 2.49
C LEU A 140 4.62 0.17 1.41
N SER A 141 4.56 1.44 0.99
CA SER A 141 5.54 2.04 0.10
C SER A 141 6.94 2.04 0.72
N LEU A 142 7.08 2.37 2.01
CA LEU A 142 8.37 2.27 2.71
C LEU A 142 8.81 0.81 2.92
N VAL A 143 7.87 -0.09 3.23
CA VAL A 143 8.14 -1.52 3.39
C VAL A 143 8.67 -2.12 2.08
N GLY A 144 8.12 -1.75 0.92
CA GLY A 144 8.60 -2.24 -0.38
C GLY A 144 10.09 -1.91 -0.63
N GLY A 145 10.53 -0.70 -0.30
CA GLY A 145 11.96 -0.36 -0.36
C GLY A 145 12.80 -1.18 0.62
N THR A 146 12.28 -1.42 1.83
CA THR A 146 12.94 -2.24 2.85
C THR A 146 13.12 -3.69 2.39
N LEU A 147 12.10 -4.24 1.70
CA LEU A 147 12.14 -5.57 1.12
C LEU A 147 13.14 -5.67 -0.03
N GLU A 148 13.25 -4.66 -0.89
CA GLU A 148 14.29 -4.64 -1.92
C GLU A 148 15.69 -4.64 -1.28
N LYS A 149 15.90 -3.85 -0.23
CA LYS A 149 17.20 -3.78 0.47
C LYS A 149 17.65 -5.13 1.03
N HIS A 150 16.75 -5.88 1.68
CA HIS A 150 17.10 -7.13 2.39
C HIS A 150 16.87 -8.41 1.58
N HIS A 151 15.90 -8.40 0.67
CA HIS A 151 15.44 -9.59 -0.05
C HIS A 151 15.39 -9.38 -1.57
N GLY A 152 15.90 -8.25 -2.05
CA GLY A 152 15.96 -7.92 -3.47
C GLY A 152 16.95 -8.81 -4.20
N THR A 153 16.55 -9.28 -5.38
CA THR A 153 17.41 -10.06 -6.29
C THR A 153 18.27 -9.16 -7.17
N GLY A 154 17.96 -7.85 -7.22
CA GLY A 154 18.53 -6.92 -8.20
C GLY A 154 18.00 -7.13 -9.63
N GLU A 155 17.06 -8.04 -9.85
CA GLU A 155 16.48 -8.27 -11.17
C GLU A 155 15.40 -7.23 -11.49
N SER A 156 15.69 -6.39 -12.50
CA SER A 156 14.79 -5.34 -13.00
C SER A 156 14.04 -5.73 -14.27
N LYS A 157 14.51 -6.75 -15.00
CA LYS A 157 13.91 -7.17 -16.27
C LYS A 157 12.49 -7.68 -16.09
N ASN A 158 12.19 -8.26 -14.93
CA ASN A 158 10.86 -8.69 -14.54
C ASN A 158 10.54 -8.12 -13.15
N VAL A 159 9.58 -7.20 -13.10
CA VAL A 159 9.13 -6.54 -11.86
C VAL A 159 8.66 -7.55 -10.81
N PHE A 160 8.12 -8.70 -11.24
CA PHE A 160 7.67 -9.76 -10.34
C PHE A 160 8.81 -10.64 -9.80
N LYS A 161 10.02 -10.49 -10.34
CA LYS A 161 11.23 -11.19 -9.86
C LYS A 161 12.15 -10.31 -9.03
N ALA A 162 11.73 -9.08 -8.70
CA ALA A 162 12.53 -8.15 -7.92
C ALA A 162 12.84 -8.66 -6.50
N LEU A 163 12.06 -9.63 -5.98
CA LEU A 163 12.25 -10.26 -4.68
C LEU A 163 12.58 -11.74 -4.79
N THR A 164 13.35 -12.23 -3.80
CA THR A 164 13.43 -13.65 -3.49
C THR A 164 12.06 -14.21 -3.08
N ILE A 165 11.89 -15.54 -3.10
CA ILE A 165 10.66 -16.20 -2.64
C ILE A 165 10.30 -15.77 -1.22
N THR A 166 11.30 -15.72 -0.32
CA THR A 166 11.12 -15.23 1.05
C THR A 166 10.62 -13.79 1.07
N GLY A 167 11.26 -12.90 0.30
CA GLY A 167 10.80 -11.51 0.17
C GLY A 167 9.37 -11.39 -0.36
N ALA A 168 8.98 -12.23 -1.33
CA ALA A 168 7.62 -12.25 -1.86
C ALA A 168 6.58 -12.72 -0.82
N ILE A 169 6.91 -13.74 -0.02
CA ILE A 169 6.06 -14.20 1.09
C ILE A 169 5.90 -13.08 2.13
N VAL A 170 7.00 -12.43 2.51
CA VAL A 170 6.95 -11.31 3.46
C VAL A 170 6.12 -10.15 2.88
N SER A 171 6.31 -9.78 1.61
CA SER A 171 5.50 -8.78 0.91
C SER A 171 4.01 -9.10 0.99
N PHE A 172 3.64 -10.35 0.70
CA PHE A 172 2.25 -10.82 0.75
C PHE A 172 1.66 -10.70 2.16
N LEU A 173 2.42 -11.12 3.19
CA LEU A 173 2.00 -11.04 4.58
C LEU A 173 1.78 -9.59 5.02
N PHE A 174 2.75 -8.69 4.78
CA PHE A 174 2.60 -7.28 5.14
C PHE A 174 1.42 -6.62 4.41
N SER A 175 1.27 -6.91 3.11
CA SER A 175 0.20 -6.35 2.29
C SER A 175 -1.19 -6.85 2.68
N SER A 176 -1.29 -7.99 3.38
CA SER A 176 -2.56 -8.54 3.88
C SER A 176 -2.84 -8.14 5.33
N VAL A 177 -1.81 -8.19 6.18
CA VAL A 177 -1.92 -7.98 7.63
C VAL A 177 -2.05 -6.50 7.98
N ILE A 178 -1.25 -5.61 7.37
CA ILE A 178 -1.29 -4.19 7.68
C ILE A 178 -2.71 -3.62 7.52
N PRO A 179 -3.35 -3.67 6.34
CA PRO A 179 -4.69 -3.08 6.18
C PRO A 179 -5.76 -3.72 7.07
N LEU A 180 -5.62 -5.00 7.42
CA LEU A 180 -6.51 -5.74 8.32
C LEU A 180 -6.47 -5.23 9.77
N PHE A 181 -5.31 -4.72 10.20
CA PHE A 181 -5.12 -4.20 11.57
C PHE A 181 -4.97 -2.68 11.63
N THR A 182 -5.07 -1.97 10.51
CA THR A 182 -4.96 -0.51 10.47
C THR A 182 -6.20 0.17 9.89
N SER A 183 -6.29 0.29 8.56
CA SER A 183 -7.35 1.01 7.87
C SER A 183 -8.73 0.43 8.16
N LEU A 184 -8.87 -0.89 8.14
CA LEU A 184 -10.16 -1.54 8.35
C LEU A 184 -10.69 -1.35 9.79
N PRO A 185 -9.95 -1.67 10.87
CA PRO A 185 -10.45 -1.46 12.24
C PRO A 185 -10.74 0.00 12.53
N LEU A 186 -9.95 0.94 12.00
CA LEU A 186 -10.21 2.37 12.19
C LEU A 186 -11.49 2.82 11.48
N THR A 187 -11.75 2.35 10.25
CA THR A 187 -13.03 2.61 9.59
C THR A 187 -14.19 2.03 10.39
N LEU A 188 -14.07 0.78 10.83
CA LEU A 188 -15.12 0.11 11.60
C LEU A 188 -15.35 0.77 12.95
N TYR A 189 -14.33 1.37 13.56
CA TYR A 189 -14.47 2.17 14.78
C TYR A 189 -15.34 3.40 14.53
N VAL A 190 -15.10 4.13 13.44
CA VAL A 190 -15.84 5.35 13.09
C VAL A 190 -17.26 5.04 12.59
N THR A 191 -17.50 3.88 12.01
CA THR A 191 -18.83 3.45 11.53
C THR A 191 -19.61 2.60 12.52
N ASP A 192 -19.19 2.51 13.79
CA ASP A 192 -19.77 1.63 14.83
C ASP A 192 -19.83 0.13 14.46
N GLY A 193 -19.06 -0.31 13.46
CA GLY A 193 -18.98 -1.69 13.00
C GLY A 193 -17.95 -2.54 13.74
N LEU A 194 -17.11 -1.94 14.59
CA LEU A 194 -15.97 -2.61 15.23
C LEU A 194 -16.40 -3.75 16.16
N GLY A 195 -17.57 -3.66 16.79
CA GLY A 195 -18.07 -4.70 17.69
C GLY A 195 -18.18 -6.08 17.01
N THR A 196 -18.65 -6.11 15.76
CA THR A 196 -18.76 -7.34 14.97
C THR A 196 -17.37 -7.92 14.64
N PHE A 197 -16.41 -7.06 14.34
CA PHE A 197 -15.03 -7.48 14.08
C PHE A 197 -14.35 -8.05 15.34
N LEU A 198 -14.54 -7.41 16.51
CA LEU A 198 -14.03 -7.93 17.78
C LEU A 198 -14.65 -9.29 18.13
N LYS A 199 -15.97 -9.45 17.92
CA LYS A 199 -16.65 -10.75 18.11
C LYS A 199 -16.10 -11.84 17.21
N PHE A 200 -15.81 -11.53 15.95
CA PHE A 200 -15.15 -12.46 15.02
C PHE A 200 -13.78 -12.92 15.54
N LEU A 201 -13.00 -11.99 16.10
CA LEU A 201 -11.71 -12.29 16.74
C LEU A 201 -11.83 -12.90 18.14
N ARG A 202 -13.06 -13.12 18.65
CA ARG A 202 -13.34 -13.59 20.01
C ARG A 202 -12.78 -12.67 21.11
N ILE A 203 -12.78 -11.36 20.84
CA ILE A 203 -12.34 -10.31 21.77
C ILE A 203 -13.57 -9.67 22.43
N PRO A 204 -13.55 -9.43 23.76
CA PRO A 204 -14.65 -8.78 24.45
C PRO A 204 -14.98 -7.40 23.88
N GLU A 205 -16.28 -7.12 23.66
CA GLU A 205 -16.76 -5.83 23.17
C GLU A 205 -16.89 -4.81 24.32
N THR A 206 -15.76 -4.47 24.97
CA THR A 206 -15.71 -3.39 25.98
C THR A 206 -15.27 -2.07 25.34
N PRO A 207 -15.63 -0.91 25.91
CA PRO A 207 -15.15 0.40 25.40
C PRO A 207 -13.63 0.48 25.30
N GLN A 208 -12.92 -0.11 26.26
CA GLN A 208 -11.46 -0.20 26.28
C GLN A 208 -10.93 -0.97 25.07
N MET A 209 -11.51 -2.14 24.76
CA MET A 209 -11.12 -2.94 23.60
C MET A 209 -11.46 -2.25 22.28
N LYS A 210 -12.59 -1.53 22.21
CA LYS A 210 -12.94 -0.73 21.01
C LYS A 210 -11.89 0.34 20.72
N ILE A 211 -11.44 1.09 21.74
CA ILE A 211 -10.39 2.10 21.55
C ILE A 211 -9.05 1.45 21.21
N PHE A 212 -8.70 0.36 21.89
CA PHE A 212 -7.42 -0.32 21.68
C PHE A 212 -7.28 -0.88 20.27
N PHE A 213 -8.25 -1.65 19.79
CA PHE A 213 -8.23 -2.25 18.45
C PHE A 213 -8.68 -1.30 17.33
N GLY A 214 -9.52 -0.31 17.66
CA GLY A 214 -10.05 0.64 16.68
C GLY A 214 -9.15 1.84 16.41
N VAL A 215 -8.28 2.21 17.36
CA VAL A 215 -7.46 3.42 17.25
C VAL A 215 -6.00 3.16 17.61
N LEU A 216 -5.73 2.62 18.80
CA LEU A 216 -4.35 2.51 19.30
C LEU A 216 -3.50 1.56 18.45
N ILE A 217 -3.99 0.35 18.16
CA ILE A 217 -3.28 -0.60 17.29
C ILE A 217 -3.08 -0.03 15.88
N PRO A 218 -4.11 0.47 15.17
CA PRO A 218 -3.95 1.09 13.86
C PRO A 218 -2.87 2.18 13.80
N VAL A 219 -2.95 3.15 14.71
CA VAL A 219 -2.03 4.29 14.75
C VAL A 219 -0.62 3.84 15.12
N THR A 220 -0.50 2.97 16.12
CA THR A 220 0.81 2.45 16.55
C THR A 220 1.47 1.69 15.41
N LEU A 221 0.75 0.78 14.74
CA LEU A 221 1.28 0.03 13.60
C LEU A 221 1.76 0.97 12.49
N TRP A 222 0.97 1.98 12.10
CA TRP A 222 1.42 2.94 11.10
C TRP A 222 2.69 3.67 11.51
N VAL A 223 2.73 4.22 12.73
CA VAL A 223 3.88 4.98 13.23
C VAL A 223 5.11 4.09 13.35
N THR A 224 4.98 2.92 13.99
CA THR A 224 6.11 2.02 14.19
C THR A 224 6.63 1.46 12.87
N SER A 225 5.76 1.04 11.94
CA SER A 225 6.20 0.50 10.65
C SER A 225 6.83 1.57 9.76
N ALA A 226 6.28 2.80 9.75
CA ALA A 226 6.90 3.92 9.05
C ALA A 226 8.28 4.24 9.65
N TRP A 227 8.37 4.34 10.98
CA TRP A 227 9.62 4.64 11.69
C TRP A 227 10.69 3.58 11.42
N TRP A 228 10.37 2.30 11.60
CA TRP A 228 11.29 1.20 11.36
C TRP A 228 11.76 1.15 9.91
N SER A 229 10.85 1.29 8.95
CA SER A 229 11.20 1.27 7.53
C SER A 229 12.08 2.47 7.16
N LEU A 230 11.78 3.68 7.67
CA LEU A 230 12.64 4.85 7.47
C LEU A 230 14.00 4.66 8.11
N LYS A 231 14.06 4.09 9.33
CA LYS A 231 15.33 3.79 10.01
C LYS A 231 16.19 2.88 9.13
N ILE A 232 15.64 1.76 8.67
CA ILE A 232 16.35 0.79 7.82
C ILE A 232 16.78 1.41 6.49
N LEU A 233 15.94 2.21 5.85
CA LEU A 233 16.23 2.80 4.54
C LEU A 233 17.22 3.95 4.60
N CYS A 234 17.17 4.78 5.64
CA CYS A 234 17.95 6.01 5.73
C CYS A 234 19.22 5.89 6.57
N TYR A 235 19.25 4.97 7.52
CA TYR A 235 20.37 4.76 8.42
C TYR A 235 20.88 3.34 8.19
N ASN A 236 22.06 3.25 7.59
CA ASN A 236 22.80 2.00 7.64
C ASN A 236 23.24 1.78 9.09
N GLU A 237 22.97 0.59 9.62
CA GLU A 237 23.97 -0.08 10.44
C GLU A 237 25.14 -0.39 9.49
N ASP A 238 26.33 -0.03 9.95
CA ASP A 238 27.62 -0.40 9.34
C ASP A 238 27.78 -1.93 9.29
#